data_AF-A0A1F4US89-F1
#
_entry.id   AF-A0A1F4US89-F1
#
_cell.length_a   1.000
_cell.length_b   1.000
_cell.length_c   1.000
_cell.angle_alpha   90.00
_cell.angle_beta   90.00
_cell.angle_gamma   90.00
#
_symmetry.space_group_name_H-M   'P 1'
#
loop_
_entity.id
_entity.type
_entity.pdbx_description
1 polymer ?
#
loop_
_entity_poly.entity_id
_entity_poly.type
_entity_poly.pdbx_seq_one_letter_code
_entity_poly.pdbx_strand_id
1 'polypeptide(L)'
;MLNKIKTQSKRIILILSLVGLVMSVYLTNLKLSNNIGLCAFGQCEVVQNSEYSQIFGIPVAAFGVGFYALLFVFTAANLKKWVKVWALWGLIFSMYLTGLELFVIKALCGWCVISFVIVILVNLLEE
;
A
#
# COMPACT_ATOMS: atom_id res chain seq x y z
N MET A 1 0.62 23.99 -21.20
CA MET A 1 0.13 23.70 -19.83
C MET A 1 -0.01 22.20 -19.53
N LEU A 2 -0.61 21.40 -20.43
CA LEU A 2 -0.82 19.94 -20.23
C LEU A 2 0.45 19.13 -19.90
N ASN A 3 1.62 19.53 -20.43
CA ASN A 3 2.89 18.83 -20.16
C ASN A 3 3.43 19.05 -18.73
N LYS A 4 3.06 20.18 -18.10
CA LYS A 4 3.42 20.49 -16.71
C LYS A 4 2.57 19.65 -15.76
N ILE A 5 1.28 19.46 -16.06
CA ILE A 5 0.36 18.63 -15.28
C ILE A 5 0.80 17.15 -15.31
N LYS A 6 1.07 16.59 -16.50
CA LYS A 6 1.57 15.19 -16.64
C LYS A 6 2.90 14.93 -15.95
N THR A 7 3.76 15.94 -15.82
CA THR A 7 5.06 15.83 -15.14
C THR A 7 4.90 15.89 -13.62
N GLN A 8 3.94 16.67 -13.11
CA GLN A 8 3.65 16.76 -11.68
C GLN A 8 3.03 15.46 -11.15
N SER A 9 2.05 14.87 -11.85
CA SER A 9 1.41 13.61 -11.42
C SER A 9 2.43 12.47 -11.24
N LYS A 10 3.41 12.35 -12.15
CA LYS A 10 4.48 11.35 -12.02
C LYS A 10 5.35 11.53 -10.78
N ARG A 11 5.71 12.78 -10.47
CA ARG A 11 6.51 13.07 -9.27
C ARG A 11 5.74 12.71 -8.01
N ILE A 12 4.44 12.98 -7.99
CA ILE A 12 3.58 12.62 -6.87
C ILE A 12 3.48 11.10 -6.72
N ILE A 13 3.29 10.35 -7.81
CA ILE A 13 3.26 8.87 -7.78
C ILE A 13 4.59 8.29 -7.29
N LEU A 14 5.72 8.87 -7.70
CA LEU A 14 7.05 8.47 -7.19
C LEU A 14 7.19 8.71 -5.68
N ILE A 15 6.72 9.85 -5.19
CA ILE A 15 6.76 10.17 -3.76
C ILE A 15 5.82 9.22 -2.99
N LEU A 16 4.60 9.02 -3.47
CA LEU A 16 3.62 8.11 -2.84
C LEU A 16 4.12 6.66 -2.79
N SER A 17 4.75 6.18 -3.86
CA SER A 17 5.33 4.84 -3.89
C SER A 17 6.51 4.70 -2.92
N LEU A 18 7.38 5.71 -2.80
CA LEU A 18 8.43 5.70 -1.78
C LEU A 18 7.85 5.69 -0.37
N VAL A 19 6.84 6.51 -0.09
CA VAL A 19 6.16 6.53 1.20
C VAL A 19 5.57 5.16 1.50
N GLY A 20 4.79 4.59 0.57
CA GLY A 20 4.20 3.26 0.72
C GLY A 20 5.24 2.15 0.93
N LEU A 21 6.40 2.25 0.27
CA LEU A 21 7.51 1.30 0.43
C LEU A 21 8.09 1.38 1.84
N VAL A 22 8.44 2.59 2.31
CA VAL A 22 8.98 2.80 3.66
C VAL A 22 8.01 2.27 4.72
N MET A 23 6.72 2.54 4.53
CA MET A 23 5.66 2.09 5.41
C MET A 23 5.57 0.56 5.45
N SER A 24 5.57 -0.08 4.27
CA SER A 24 5.49 -1.53 4.14
C SER A 24 6.72 -2.23 4.77
N VAL A 25 7.91 -1.66 4.58
CA VAL A 25 9.14 -2.15 5.22
C VAL A 25 9.06 -1.98 6.73
N TYR A 26 8.59 -0.83 7.22
CA TYR A 26 8.39 -0.59 8.64
C TYR A 26 7.46 -1.61 9.27
N LEU A 27 6.27 -1.84 8.69
CA LEU A 27 5.31 -2.83 9.19
C LEU A 27 5.86 -4.27 9.12
N THR A 28 6.65 -4.59 8.10
CA THR A 28 7.28 -5.91 7.97
C THR A 28 8.28 -6.13 9.10
N ASN A 29 9.19 -5.18 9.33
CA ASN A 29 10.15 -5.25 10.44
C ASN A 29 9.46 -5.31 11.79
N LEU A 30 8.35 -4.59 11.93
CA LEU A 30 7.58 -4.57 13.15
C LEU A 30 6.96 -5.93 13.47
N LYS A 31 6.40 -6.60 12.44
CA LYS A 31 5.87 -7.96 12.56
C LYS A 31 6.97 -8.97 12.88
N LEU A 32 8.16 -8.84 12.29
CA LEU A 32 9.32 -9.70 12.59
C LEU A 32 9.85 -9.49 14.02
N SER A 33 9.81 -8.26 14.52
CA SER A 33 10.33 -7.93 15.85
C SER A 33 9.33 -8.23 16.98
N ASN A 34 8.12 -8.73 16.66
CA ASN A 34 6.98 -8.88 17.58
C ASN A 34 6.73 -7.61 18.42
N ASN A 35 7.07 -6.44 17.89
CA ASN A 35 6.91 -5.18 18.59
C ASN A 35 5.53 -4.60 18.31
N ILE A 36 4.93 -4.03 19.34
CA ILE A 36 3.73 -3.21 19.24
C ILE A 36 4.23 -1.85 18.76
N GLY A 37 4.35 -1.67 17.45
CA GLY A 37 4.85 -0.41 16.89
C GLY A 37 3.91 0.76 17.10
N LEU A 38 4.26 1.89 16.48
CA LEU A 38 3.46 3.12 16.56
C LEU A 38 2.11 2.93 15.84
N CYS A 39 1.11 2.40 16.55
CA CYS A 39 -0.29 2.48 16.18
C CYS A 39 -0.86 3.79 16.72
N ALA A 40 -0.60 4.89 16.01
CA ALA A 40 -1.11 6.19 16.42
C ALA A 40 -2.65 6.26 16.36
N PHE A 41 -3.28 5.55 15.41
CA PHE A 41 -4.73 5.51 15.25
C PHE A 41 -5.18 4.11 14.76
N GLY A 42 -6.03 3.43 15.54
CA GLY A 42 -6.64 2.13 15.18
C GLY A 42 -6.08 0.93 15.96
N GLN A 43 -6.61 -0.26 15.63
CA GLN A 43 -6.26 -1.54 16.27
C GLN A 43 -5.31 -2.36 15.40
N CYS A 44 -4.17 -1.78 14.99
CA CYS A 44 -3.25 -2.47 14.07
C CYS A 44 -2.65 -3.74 14.68
N GLU A 45 -2.53 -3.83 16.01
CA GLU A 45 -2.04 -5.07 16.65
C GLU A 45 -2.99 -6.24 16.41
N VAL A 46 -4.31 -6.02 16.50
CA VAL A 46 -5.33 -7.04 16.22
C VAL A 46 -5.26 -7.49 14.76
N VAL A 47 -5.14 -6.53 13.83
CA VAL A 47 -5.03 -6.83 12.39
C VAL A 47 -3.72 -7.55 12.08
N GLN A 48 -2.59 -7.09 12.65
CA GLN A 48 -1.28 -7.68 12.44
C GLN A 48 -1.14 -9.04 13.09
N ASN A 49 -1.87 -9.38 14.16
CA ASN A 49 -1.84 -10.71 14.77
C ASN A 49 -2.93 -11.66 14.25
N SER A 50 -3.79 -11.19 13.35
CA SER A 50 -4.79 -12.04 12.71
C SER A 50 -4.16 -13.04 11.74
N GLU A 51 -4.86 -14.16 11.50
CA GLU A 51 -4.47 -15.15 10.49
C GLU A 51 -4.35 -14.55 9.08
N TYR A 52 -5.14 -13.51 8.79
CA TYR A 52 -5.14 -12.79 7.52
C TYR A 52 -3.93 -11.84 7.35
N SER A 53 -3.17 -11.58 8.40
CA SER A 53 -1.96 -10.77 8.32
C SER A 53 -0.81 -11.49 7.60
N GLN A 54 -0.94 -12.80 7.39
CA GLN A 54 0.03 -13.63 6.71
C GLN A 54 -0.66 -14.45 5.62
N ILE A 55 -0.12 -14.37 4.41
CA ILE A 55 -0.59 -15.18 3.28
C ILE A 55 0.54 -16.17 2.99
N PHE A 56 0.26 -17.47 3.13
CA PHE A 56 1.27 -18.54 3.02
C PHE A 56 2.48 -18.36 3.97
N GLY A 57 2.25 -17.80 5.17
CA GLY A 57 3.31 -17.51 6.15
C GLY A 57 4.13 -16.24 5.84
N ILE A 58 3.82 -15.54 4.75
CA ILE A 58 4.48 -14.27 4.38
C ILE A 58 3.59 -13.11 4.85
N PRO A 59 4.14 -12.12 5.59
CA PRO A 59 3.37 -10.96 6.03
C PRO A 59 2.78 -10.20 4.84
N VAL A 60 1.51 -9.81 4.92
CA VAL A 60 0.86 -8.95 3.91
C VAL A 60 1.66 -7.67 3.67
N ALA A 61 2.30 -7.14 4.71
CA ALA A 61 3.19 -5.98 4.60
C ALA A 61 4.37 -6.21 3.63
N ALA A 62 4.90 -7.44 3.53
CA ALA A 62 5.97 -7.77 2.59
C ALA A 62 5.49 -7.74 1.14
N PHE A 63 4.24 -8.15 0.88
CA PHE A 63 3.62 -7.97 -0.44
C PHE A 63 3.47 -6.49 -0.80
N GLY A 64 3.18 -5.64 0.18
CA GLY A 64 3.18 -4.18 0.03
C GLY A 64 4.53 -3.64 -0.43
N VAL A 65 5.65 -4.13 0.12
CA VAL A 65 7.01 -3.74 -0.30
C VAL A 65 7.21 -4.04 -1.79
N GLY A 66 6.88 -5.25 -2.24
CA GLY A 66 7.00 -5.64 -3.64
C GLY A 66 6.11 -4.80 -4.56
N PHE A 67 4.88 -4.53 -4.12
CA PHE A 67 3.94 -3.70 -4.85
C PHE A 67 4.48 -2.27 -5.09
N TYR A 68 4.89 -1.59 -4.02
CA TYR A 68 5.36 -0.20 -4.11
C TYR A 68 6.72 -0.09 -4.82
N ALA A 69 7.60 -1.08 -4.66
CA ALA A 69 8.87 -1.13 -5.39
C ALA A 69 8.64 -1.25 -6.90
N LEU A 70 7.76 -2.15 -7.34
CA LEU A 70 7.42 -2.30 -8.75
C LEU A 70 6.72 -1.06 -9.30
N LEU A 71 5.80 -0.46 -8.53
CA LEU A 71 5.13 0.77 -8.92
C LEU A 71 6.12 1.92 -9.13
N PHE A 72 7.12 2.06 -8.26
CA PHE A 72 8.20 3.04 -8.39
C PHE A 72 9.01 2.79 -9.68
N VAL A 73 9.44 1.54 -9.91
CA VAL A 73 10.21 1.16 -11.11
C VAL A 73 9.41 1.43 -12.40
N PHE A 74 8.14 1.02 -12.47
CA PHE A 74 7.31 1.26 -13.64
C PHE A 74 7.08 2.75 -13.91
N THR A 75 6.91 3.54 -12.86
CA THR A 75 6.76 5.00 -12.97
C THR A 75 8.06 5.66 -13.44
N ALA A 76 9.21 5.24 -12.90
CA ALA A 76 10.53 5.73 -13.29
C ALA A 76 10.90 5.34 -14.73
N ALA A 77 10.62 4.10 -15.12
CA ALA A 77 10.80 3.58 -16.47
C ALA A 77 9.75 4.10 -17.47
N ASN A 78 8.79 4.93 -17.02
CA ASN A 78 7.78 5.58 -17.84
C ASN A 78 6.84 4.58 -18.55
N LEU A 79 6.65 3.40 -17.96
CA LEU A 79 5.85 2.28 -18.46
C LEU A 79 4.37 2.46 -18.11
N LYS A 80 3.71 3.47 -18.68
CA LYS A 80 2.33 3.86 -18.32
C LYS A 80 1.31 2.72 -18.35
N LYS A 81 1.39 1.81 -19.33
CA LYS A 81 0.48 0.66 -19.41
C LYS A 81 0.61 -0.27 -18.19
N TRP A 82 1.84 -0.46 -17.73
CA TRP A 82 2.14 -1.32 -16.58
C TRP A 82 1.75 -0.66 -15.27
N VAL A 83 1.99 0.65 -15.13
CA VAL A 83 1.52 1.43 -13.96
C VAL A 83 0.02 1.25 -13.79
N LYS A 84 -0.78 1.38 -14.86
CA LYS A 84 -2.24 1.22 -14.82
C LYS A 84 -2.69 -0.16 -14.37
N VAL A 85 -2.12 -1.19 -14.98
CA VAL A 85 -2.44 -2.58 -14.62
C VAL A 85 -2.07 -2.84 -13.16
N TRP A 86 -0.91 -2.34 -12.72
CA TRP A 86 -0.44 -2.53 -11.35
C TRP A 86 -1.30 -1.76 -10.35
N ALA A 87 -1.64 -0.49 -10.63
CA ALA A 87 -2.48 0.34 -9.78
C ALA A 87 -3.88 -0.26 -9.59
N LEU A 88 -4.50 -0.77 -10.67
CA LEU A 88 -5.77 -1.48 -10.61
C LEU A 88 -5.68 -2.75 -9.76
N TRP A 89 -4.61 -3.53 -9.93
CA TRP A 89 -4.39 -4.73 -9.13
C TRP A 89 -4.24 -4.40 -7.63
N GLY A 90 -3.48 -3.35 -7.32
CA GLY A 90 -3.35 -2.81 -5.97
C GLY A 90 -4.68 -2.35 -5.38
N LEU A 91 -5.54 -1.72 -6.19
CA LEU A 91 -6.85 -1.24 -5.75
C LEU A 91 -7.79 -2.40 -5.38
N ILE A 92 -7.82 -3.45 -6.20
CA ILE A 92 -8.61 -4.66 -5.93
C ILE A 92 -8.09 -5.33 -4.65
N PHE A 93 -6.77 -5.49 -4.51
CA PHE A 93 -6.16 -6.10 -3.34
C PHE A 93 -6.44 -5.29 -2.06
N SER A 94 -6.35 -3.97 -2.15
CA SER A 94 -6.58 -3.11 -1.00
C SER A 94 -8.06 -3.09 -0.60
N MET A 95 -8.99 -3.15 -1.55
CA MET A 95 -10.42 -3.31 -1.28
C MET A 95 -10.72 -4.67 -0.61
N TYR A 96 -10.04 -5.74 -1.02
CA TYR A 96 -10.14 -7.05 -0.39
C TYR A 96 -9.71 -7.00 1.09
N LEU A 97 -8.55 -6.38 1.38
CA LEU A 97 -8.07 -6.22 2.75
C LEU A 97 -9.02 -5.38 3.61
N THR A 98 -9.50 -4.25 3.10
CA THR A 98 -10.49 -3.42 3.83
C THR A 98 -11.80 -4.18 4.09
N GLY A 99 -12.22 -5.05 3.15
CA GLY A 99 -13.32 -5.97 3.37
C GLY A 99 -13.07 -6.93 4.54
N LEU A 100 -11.88 -7.54 4.61
CA LEU A 100 -11.50 -8.41 5.73
C LEU A 100 -11.47 -7.67 7.07
N GLU A 101 -10.93 -6.45 7.10
CA GLU A 101 -10.87 -5.61 8.30
C GLU A 101 -12.26 -5.33 8.89
N LEU A 102 -13.24 -5.01 8.03
CA LEU A 102 -14.60 -4.65 8.45
C LEU A 102 -15.48 -5.87 8.77
N PHE A 103 -15.47 -6.89 7.91
CA PHE A 103 -16.39 -8.02 8.03
C PHE A 103 -15.88 -9.13 8.94
N VAL A 104 -14.57 -9.39 8.94
CA VAL A 104 -13.99 -10.55 9.62
C VAL A 104 -13.32 -10.14 10.93
N ILE A 105 -12.34 -9.24 10.85
CA ILE A 105 -11.49 -8.86 11.99
C ILE A 105 -12.22 -7.86 12.91
N LYS A 106 -13.16 -7.08 12.35
CA LYS A 106 -13.90 -6.00 13.03
C LYS A 106 -12.98 -4.99 13.72
N ALA A 107 -11.79 -4.78 13.15
CA ALA A 107 -10.78 -3.85 13.64
C ALA A 107 -10.13 -3.15 12.45
N LEU A 108 -9.88 -1.84 12.61
CA LEU A 108 -9.31 -0.99 11.57
C LEU A 108 -7.85 -0.68 11.87
N CYS A 109 -6.97 -0.94 10.91
CA CYS A 109 -5.57 -0.55 10.97
C CYS A 109 -5.37 0.80 10.26
N GLY A 110 -4.93 1.83 11.00
CA GLY A 110 -4.66 3.14 10.40
C GLY A 110 -3.62 3.11 9.28
N TRP A 111 -2.60 2.25 9.40
CA TRP A 111 -1.57 2.08 8.37
C TRP A 111 -2.12 1.44 7.08
N CYS A 112 -3.05 0.49 7.20
CA CYS A 112 -3.72 -0.14 6.05
C CYS A 112 -4.65 0.86 5.36
N VAL A 113 -5.39 1.67 6.12
CA VAL A 113 -6.22 2.76 5.57
C VAL A 113 -5.38 3.80 4.85
N ILE A 114 -4.24 4.21 5.41
CA ILE A 114 -3.31 5.12 4.72
C ILE A 114 -2.83 4.51 3.41
N SER A 115 -2.49 3.22 3.39
CA SER A 115 -2.09 2.52 2.17
C SER A 115 -3.20 2.47 1.13
N PHE A 116 -4.45 2.24 1.55
CA PHE A 116 -5.63 2.30 0.69
C PHE A 116 -5.81 3.69 0.04
N VAL A 117 -5.66 4.75 0.83
CA VAL A 117 -5.72 6.14 0.33
C VAL A 117 -4.61 6.41 -0.69
N ILE A 118 -3.38 5.94 -0.43
CA ILE A 118 -2.26 6.07 -1.37
C ILE A 118 -2.60 5.40 -2.71
N VAL A 119 -3.14 4.18 -2.69
CA VAL A 119 -3.48 3.44 -3.92
C VAL A 119 -4.59 4.14 -4.71
N ILE A 120 -5.61 4.66 -4.03
CA ILE A 120 -6.67 5.47 -4.68
C ILE A 120 -6.07 6.71 -5.35
N LEU A 121 -5.20 7.44 -4.64
CA LEU A 121 -4.56 8.63 -5.19
C LEU A 121 -3.71 8.31 -6.41
N VAL A 122 -2.96 7.21 -6.39
CA VAL A 122 -2.18 6.75 -7.55
C VAL A 122 -3.10 6.47 -8.74
N ASN A 123 -4.20 5.75 -8.52
CA ASN A 123 -5.13 5.40 -9.58
C ASN A 123 -5.84 6.64 -10.16
N LEU A 124 -6.19 7.62 -9.32
CA LEU A 124 -6.80 8.88 -9.73
C LEU A 124 -5.83 9.80 -10.50
N LEU A 125 -4.54 9.80 -10.12
CA LEU A 125 -3.50 10.59 -10.78
C LEU A 125 -3.06 10.03 -12.13
N GLU A 126 -3.43 8.79 -12.43
CA GLU A 126 -3.11 8.12 -13.68
C GLU A 126 -4.15 8.34 -14.78
N GLU A 127 -5.39 8.68 -14.43
CA GLU A 127 -6.43 9.11 -15.38
C GLU A 127 -6.12 10.47 -16.04
#